data_AF-E0UM51-F1
#
_entry.id   AF-E0UM51-F1
#
_cell.length_a   1.000
_cell.length_b   1.000
_cell.length_c   1.000
_cell.angle_alpha   90.00
_cell.angle_beta   90.00
_cell.angle_gamma   90.00
#
_symmetry.space_group_name_H-M   'P 1'
#
loop_
_entity.id
_entity.type
_entity.pdbx_description
1 polymer ?
#
loop_
_entity_poly.entity_id
_entity_poly.type
_entity_poly.pdbx_seq_one_letter_code
_entity_poly.pdbx_strand_id
1 'polypeptide(L)'
;MREKEGMGWLFTPSPYPGESFEHFLARFRRANRLSLQGLAELIKMKKNDLTVWEVPSKRKPPNYQQLMVLSGYLKVPVETLSQMLPAQGLQLYLRTRLCGKCYGEKPVHQKIWQLATTTKCEIHLLELLSTCPGCGTEFRLPAKWELGQCERCWLSFVEMGNYQKPVKIN
;
A
#
# COMPACT_ATOMS: atom_id res chain seq x y z
N MET A 1 18.42 -19.74 -25.52
CA MET A 1 17.87 -19.33 -24.21
C MET A 1 16.43 -18.91 -24.45
N ARG A 2 15.43 -19.60 -23.89
CA ARG A 2 14.02 -19.22 -24.11
C ARG A 2 13.70 -17.99 -23.27
N GLU A 3 13.52 -16.85 -23.92
CA GLU A 3 12.80 -15.73 -23.35
C GLU A 3 11.43 -16.23 -22.90
N LYS A 4 11.12 -16.11 -21.61
CA LYS A 4 9.77 -16.34 -21.13
C LYS A 4 8.94 -15.15 -21.60
N GLU A 5 8.18 -15.34 -22.67
CA GLU A 5 7.06 -14.48 -23.03
C GLU A 5 6.25 -14.20 -21.75
N GLY A 6 6.24 -12.93 -21.33
CA GLY A 6 5.38 -12.51 -20.24
C GLY A 6 3.94 -12.78 -20.67
N MET A 7 3.13 -13.32 -19.75
CA MET A 7 1.69 -13.51 -19.96
C MET A 7 1.06 -12.17 -20.40
N GLY A 8 0.78 -12.03 -21.70
CA GLY A 8 0.32 -10.77 -22.32
C GLY A 8 -1.06 -10.28 -21.86
N TRP A 9 -1.69 -10.97 -20.92
CA TRP A 9 -3.00 -10.63 -20.35
C TRP A 9 -2.90 -9.93 -18.98
N LEU A 10 -1.70 -9.79 -18.40
CA LEU A 10 -1.53 -9.07 -17.14
C LEU A 10 -1.49 -7.55 -17.37
N PHE A 11 -2.38 -6.84 -16.68
CA PHE A 11 -2.36 -5.38 -16.59
C PHE A 11 -1.50 -4.93 -15.40
N THR A 12 -0.43 -4.21 -15.68
CA THR A 12 0.37 -3.58 -14.63
C THR A 12 -0.10 -2.15 -14.40
N PRO A 13 -0.66 -1.82 -13.22
CA PRO A 13 -0.91 -0.43 -12.87
C PRO A 13 0.42 0.32 -12.72
N SER A 14 0.47 1.57 -13.18
CA SER A 14 1.64 2.42 -12.93
C SER A 14 1.83 2.62 -11.41
N PRO A 15 3.08 2.45 -10.91
CA PRO A 15 3.40 2.76 -9.53
C PRO A 15 3.42 4.26 -9.29
N TYR A 16 2.88 4.71 -8.17
CA TYR A 16 2.93 6.13 -7.80
C TYR A 16 4.18 6.45 -6.97
N PRO A 17 4.73 7.68 -7.09
CA PRO A 17 5.78 8.14 -6.19
C PRO A 17 5.35 8.01 -4.73
N GLY A 18 6.17 7.35 -3.93
CA GLY A 18 5.95 7.18 -2.49
C GLY A 18 4.91 6.12 -2.10
N GLU A 19 4.27 5.43 -3.05
CA GLU A 19 3.29 4.37 -2.77
C GLU A 19 3.90 3.24 -1.92
N SER A 20 3.12 2.72 -0.97
CA SER A 20 3.55 1.57 -0.17
C SER A 20 3.40 0.25 -0.93
N PHE A 21 4.33 -0.67 -0.67
CA PHE A 21 4.43 -1.93 -1.42
C PHE A 21 3.15 -2.76 -1.34
N GLU A 22 2.55 -2.89 -0.15
CA GLU A 22 1.33 -3.68 0.03
C GLU A 22 0.11 -3.09 -0.69
N HIS A 23 0.05 -1.76 -0.81
CA HIS A 23 -1.02 -1.09 -1.54
C HIS A 23 -0.85 -1.29 -3.05
N PHE A 24 0.37 -1.11 -3.55
CA PHE A 24 0.70 -1.35 -4.95
C PHE A 24 0.40 -2.79 -5.37
N LEU A 25 0.84 -3.77 -4.57
CA LEU A 25 0.60 -5.19 -4.86
C LEU A 25 -0.89 -5.51 -4.88
N ALA A 26 -1.68 -4.93 -3.97
CA ALA A 26 -3.12 -5.10 -3.97
C ALA A 26 -3.80 -4.46 -5.19
N ARG A 27 -3.34 -3.29 -5.66
CA ARG A 27 -3.83 -2.69 -6.92
C ARG A 27 -3.54 -3.57 -8.11
N PHE A 28 -2.33 -4.12 -8.21
CA PHE A 28 -1.98 -5.09 -9.25
C PHE A 28 -2.92 -6.29 -9.21
N ARG A 29 -3.14 -6.89 -8.03
CA ARG A 29 -4.07 -8.01 -7.89
C ARG A 29 -5.49 -7.65 -8.32
N ARG A 30 -6.03 -6.51 -7.86
CA ARG A 30 -7.39 -6.07 -8.21
C ARG A 30 -7.56 -5.85 -9.71
N ALA A 31 -6.60 -5.18 -10.35
CA ALA A 31 -6.66 -4.92 -11.79
C ALA A 31 -6.65 -6.20 -12.63
N ASN A 32 -6.05 -7.28 -12.11
CA ASN A 32 -5.99 -8.59 -12.75
C ASN A 32 -6.99 -9.60 -12.19
N ARG A 33 -7.92 -9.18 -11.32
CA ARG A 33 -8.89 -10.06 -10.62
C ARG A 33 -8.22 -11.25 -9.91
N LEU A 34 -7.01 -11.06 -9.41
CA LEU A 34 -6.23 -12.08 -8.72
C LEU A 34 -6.56 -12.11 -7.22
N SER A 35 -6.92 -13.29 -6.73
CA SER A 35 -6.84 -13.57 -5.30
C SER A 35 -5.37 -13.61 -4.85
N LEU A 36 -5.12 -13.56 -3.54
CA LEU A 36 -3.76 -13.73 -3.02
C LEU A 36 -3.19 -15.11 -3.38
N GLN A 37 -4.05 -16.14 -3.44
CA GLN A 37 -3.68 -17.48 -3.89
C GLN A 37 -3.31 -17.49 -5.37
N GLY A 38 -4.10 -16.85 -6.23
CA GLY A 38 -3.82 -16.77 -7.67
C GLY A 38 -2.50 -16.04 -7.97
N LEU A 39 -2.19 -14.98 -7.20
CA LEU A 39 -0.87 -14.34 -7.30
C LEU A 39 0.26 -15.29 -6.85
N ALA A 40 0.07 -16.03 -5.75
CA ALA A 40 1.05 -16.97 -5.24
C ALA A 40 1.37 -18.07 -6.28
N GLU A 41 0.35 -18.63 -6.92
CA GLU A 41 0.48 -19.60 -8.01
C GLU A 41 1.20 -19.00 -9.22
N LEU A 42 0.81 -17.79 -9.63
CA LEU A 42 1.42 -17.08 -10.76
C LEU A 42 2.94 -16.95 -10.59
N ILE A 43 3.39 -16.55 -9.40
CA ILE A 43 4.81 -16.32 -9.10
C ILE A 43 5.52 -17.53 -8.48
N LYS A 44 4.82 -18.68 -8.39
CA LYS A 44 5.32 -19.95 -7.82
C LYS A 44 5.84 -19.82 -6.38
N MET A 45 5.10 -19.11 -5.54
CA MET A 45 5.40 -18.91 -4.12
C MET A 45 4.27 -19.41 -3.22
N LYS A 46 4.54 -19.56 -1.92
CA LYS A 46 3.50 -19.92 -0.95
C LYS A 46 2.66 -18.69 -0.61
N LYS A 47 1.34 -18.83 -0.60
CA LYS A 47 0.40 -17.77 -0.18
C LYS A 47 0.75 -17.14 1.18
N ASN A 48 1.28 -17.94 2.12
CA ASN A 48 1.66 -17.44 3.44
C ASN A 48 2.81 -16.42 3.38
N ASP A 49 3.73 -16.56 2.43
CA ASP A 49 4.82 -15.60 2.21
C ASP A 49 4.26 -14.28 1.68
N LEU A 50 3.25 -14.33 0.79
CA LEU A 50 2.61 -13.11 0.28
C LEU A 50 1.72 -12.45 1.34
N THR A 51 1.11 -13.24 2.22
CA THR A 51 0.24 -12.71 3.29
C THR A 51 1.03 -11.83 4.25
N VAL A 52 2.29 -12.19 4.57
CA VAL A 52 3.12 -11.35 5.43
C VAL A 52 3.56 -10.05 4.74
N TRP A 53 3.62 -10.01 3.41
CA TRP A 53 3.92 -8.79 2.66
C TRP A 53 2.78 -7.76 2.71
N GLU A 54 1.53 -8.20 2.87
CA GLU A 54 0.38 -7.31 3.05
C GLU A 54 0.31 -6.70 4.47
N VAL A 55 1.16 -7.15 5.39
CA VAL A 55 1.16 -6.74 6.81
C VAL A 55 2.52 -6.15 7.20
N PRO A 56 2.76 -4.84 6.99
CA PRO A 56 4.06 -4.21 7.25
C PRO A 56 4.63 -4.47 8.65
N SER A 57 3.76 -4.56 9.67
CA SER A 57 4.17 -4.82 11.06
C SER A 57 4.79 -6.20 11.28
N LYS A 58 4.63 -7.16 10.35
CA LYS A 58 5.31 -8.47 10.41
C LYS A 58 6.80 -8.38 10.09
N ARG A 59 7.29 -7.25 9.55
CA ARG A 59 8.72 -6.99 9.26
C ARG A 59 9.39 -8.10 8.44
N LYS A 60 8.64 -8.70 7.51
CA LYS A 60 9.14 -9.72 6.57
C LYS A 60 8.88 -9.27 5.14
N PRO A 61 9.49 -8.16 4.67
CA PRO A 61 9.35 -7.75 3.28
C PRO A 61 9.95 -8.81 2.34
N PRO A 62 9.59 -8.82 1.05
CA PRO A 62 10.26 -9.64 0.06
C PRO A 62 11.76 -9.34 0.01
N ASN A 63 12.57 -10.38 -0.11
CA ASN A 63 14.00 -10.25 -0.37
C ASN A 63 14.26 -9.93 -1.87
N TYR A 64 15.51 -9.62 -2.21
CA TYR A 64 15.89 -9.25 -3.57
C TYR A 64 15.50 -10.29 -4.64
N GLN A 65 15.69 -11.59 -4.37
CA GLN A 65 15.32 -12.65 -5.31
C GLN A 65 13.79 -12.71 -5.53
N GLN A 66 13.01 -12.51 -4.47
CA GLN A 66 11.55 -12.43 -4.55
C GLN A 66 11.10 -11.19 -5.32
N LEU A 67 11.79 -10.06 -5.14
CA LEU A 67 11.55 -8.84 -5.93
C LEU A 67 11.90 -9.03 -7.41
N MET A 68 12.97 -9.73 -7.74
CA MET A 68 13.32 -10.08 -9.13
C MET A 68 12.24 -10.91 -9.79
N VAL A 69 11.70 -11.91 -9.07
CA VAL A 69 10.56 -12.71 -9.56
C VAL A 69 9.36 -11.79 -9.81
N LEU A 70 8.95 -11.00 -8.82
CA LEU A 70 7.84 -10.05 -8.97
C LEU A 70 8.05 -9.10 -10.14
N SER A 71 9.24 -8.50 -10.27
CA SER A 71 9.58 -7.58 -11.36
C SER A 71 9.33 -8.20 -12.75
N GLY A 72 9.67 -9.48 -12.94
CA GLY A 72 9.44 -10.19 -14.18
C GLY A 72 7.96 -10.31 -14.59
N TYR A 73 7.05 -10.45 -13.61
CA TYR A 73 5.60 -10.54 -13.84
C TYR A 73 4.93 -9.16 -13.85
N LEU A 74 5.30 -8.29 -12.92
CA LEU A 74 4.70 -6.97 -12.75
C LEU A 74 5.26 -5.98 -13.76
N LYS A 75 6.37 -6.26 -14.46
CA LYS A 75 7.02 -5.32 -15.40
C LYS A 75 7.38 -3.98 -14.74
N VAL A 76 7.69 -4.02 -13.44
CA VAL A 76 8.18 -2.87 -12.65
C VAL A 76 9.61 -3.17 -12.23
N PRO A 77 10.57 -2.23 -12.39
CA PRO A 77 11.95 -2.43 -11.97
C PRO A 77 12.07 -2.82 -10.50
N VAL A 78 13.06 -3.65 -10.17
CA VAL A 78 13.30 -4.11 -8.78
C VAL A 78 13.62 -2.93 -7.86
N GLU A 79 14.30 -1.92 -8.38
CA GLU A 79 14.64 -0.68 -7.67
C GLU A 79 13.38 0.06 -7.25
N THR A 80 12.41 0.18 -8.16
CA THR A 80 11.11 0.80 -7.89
C THR A 80 10.33 0.01 -6.84
N LEU A 81 10.27 -1.33 -6.95
CA LEU A 81 9.62 -2.17 -5.93
C LEU A 81 10.31 -2.04 -4.57
N SER A 82 11.64 -2.00 -4.55
CA SER A 82 12.44 -1.85 -3.33
C SER A 82 12.17 -0.53 -2.63
N GLN A 83 11.99 0.56 -3.40
CA GLN A 83 11.66 1.88 -2.86
C GLN A 83 10.28 1.93 -2.19
N MET A 84 9.37 1.01 -2.51
CA MET A 84 8.05 0.92 -1.87
C MET A 84 8.07 0.15 -0.55
N LEU A 85 9.13 -0.63 -0.29
CA LEU A 85 9.25 -1.40 0.94
C LEU A 85 9.41 -0.49 2.15
N PRO A 86 8.83 -0.85 3.31
CA PRO A 86 9.05 -0.12 4.56
C PRO A 86 10.55 0.07 4.82
N ALA A 87 10.94 1.25 5.31
CA ALA A 87 12.34 1.54 5.60
C ALA A 87 12.89 0.57 6.66
N GLN A 88 14.03 -0.07 6.36
CA GLN A 88 14.69 -0.99 7.29
C GLN A 88 15.23 -0.23 8.50
N GLY A 89 15.17 -0.84 9.68
CA GLY A 89 15.68 -0.27 10.93
C GLY A 89 14.80 0.83 11.55
N LEU A 90 13.79 1.34 10.84
CA LEU A 90 12.87 2.34 11.40
C LEU A 90 11.69 1.68 12.13
N GLN A 91 11.22 2.36 13.17
CA GLN A 91 10.03 1.93 13.90
C GLN A 91 8.77 2.21 13.05
N LEU A 92 7.95 1.19 12.85
CA LEU A 92 6.67 1.31 12.18
C LEU A 92 5.55 1.63 13.18
N TYR A 93 4.60 2.44 12.74
CA TYR A 93 3.33 2.63 13.41
C TYR A 93 2.42 1.42 13.12
N LEU A 94 1.84 0.82 14.16
CA LEU A 94 1.14 -0.47 14.02
C LEU A 94 -0.22 -0.34 13.31
N ARG A 95 -0.89 0.82 13.42
CA ARG A 95 -2.18 1.06 12.77
C ARG A 95 -1.98 1.68 11.39
N THR A 96 -2.89 1.38 10.46
CA THR A 96 -2.88 2.07 9.16
C THR A 96 -3.21 3.54 9.36
N ARG A 97 -2.52 4.42 8.63
CA ARG A 97 -2.77 5.86 8.64
C ARG A 97 -3.06 6.41 7.26
N LEU A 98 -3.70 7.57 7.23
CA LEU A 98 -4.23 8.17 6.02
C LEU A 98 -4.19 9.70 6.11
N CYS A 99 -3.84 10.35 5.00
CA CYS A 99 -4.29 11.72 4.72
C CYS A 99 -5.34 11.68 3.61
N GLY A 100 -6.55 12.13 3.91
CA GLY A 100 -7.67 12.14 2.97
C GLY A 100 -7.47 13.10 1.81
N LYS A 101 -6.79 14.25 2.03
CA LYS A 101 -6.44 15.18 0.95
C LYS A 101 -5.44 14.55 -0.04
N CYS A 102 -4.33 13.97 0.45
CA CYS A 102 -3.41 13.21 -0.40
C CYS A 102 -4.12 12.09 -1.16
N TYR A 103 -5.02 11.37 -0.50
CA TYR A 103 -5.72 10.26 -1.13
C TYR A 103 -6.69 10.73 -2.22
N GLY A 104 -7.30 11.92 -2.06
CA GLY A 104 -8.12 12.56 -3.10
C GLY A 104 -7.32 13.01 -4.32
N GLU A 105 -6.06 13.41 -4.15
CA GLU A 105 -5.16 13.77 -5.26
C GLU A 105 -4.60 12.53 -5.95
N LYS A 106 -4.17 11.54 -5.18
CA LYS A 106 -3.57 10.28 -5.62
C LYS A 106 -4.10 9.16 -4.73
N PRO A 107 -4.98 8.26 -5.22
CA PRO A 107 -5.67 7.25 -4.41
C PRO A 107 -4.75 6.08 -4.05
N VAL A 108 -3.66 6.39 -3.35
CA VAL A 108 -2.65 5.46 -2.89
C VAL A 108 -2.32 5.69 -1.43
N HIS A 109 -2.03 4.59 -0.74
CA HIS A 109 -1.42 4.67 0.57
C HIS A 109 0.07 4.99 0.43
N GLN A 110 0.52 6.03 1.13
CA GLN A 110 1.93 6.44 1.10
C GLN A 110 2.75 5.63 2.08
N LYS A 111 3.92 5.15 1.65
CA LYS A 111 4.87 4.41 2.50
C LYS A 111 5.24 5.20 3.76
N ILE A 112 5.43 6.52 3.64
CA ILE A 112 5.85 7.36 4.78
C ILE A 112 4.82 7.33 5.93
N TRP A 113 3.54 7.08 5.63
CA TRP A 113 2.49 6.97 6.66
C TRP A 113 2.65 5.73 7.55
N GLN A 114 3.54 4.79 7.21
CA GLN A 114 3.85 3.62 8.03
C GLN A 114 4.88 3.92 9.14
N LEU A 115 5.64 5.03 9.06
CA LEU A 115 6.73 5.31 9.99
C LEU A 115 6.22 5.92 11.30
N ALA A 116 6.58 5.37 12.46
CA ALA A 116 6.10 5.85 13.77
C ALA A 116 6.28 7.36 13.98
N THR A 117 7.37 7.93 13.45
CA THR A 117 7.70 9.36 13.51
C THR A 117 6.80 10.25 12.65
N THR A 118 6.18 9.73 11.60
CA THR A 118 5.32 10.50 10.69
C THR A 118 3.92 10.62 11.27
N THR A 119 3.66 11.63 12.08
CA THR A 119 2.34 11.91 12.66
C THR A 119 1.48 12.86 11.83
N LYS A 120 2.11 13.57 10.88
CA LYS A 120 1.48 14.56 10.01
C LYS A 120 1.76 14.32 8.54
N CYS A 121 0.85 14.80 7.69
CA CYS A 121 1.09 14.96 6.27
C CYS A 121 1.94 16.21 6.03
N GLU A 122 3.08 16.05 5.38
CA GLU A 122 3.98 17.18 5.06
C GLU A 122 3.48 18.04 3.89
N ILE A 123 2.63 17.47 3.02
CA ILE A 123 2.07 18.17 1.86
C ILE A 123 0.94 19.10 2.29
N HIS A 124 -0.01 18.58 3.07
CA HIS A 124 -1.22 19.33 3.46
C HIS A 124 -1.15 19.93 4.87
N LEU A 125 -0.09 19.65 5.63
CA LEU A 125 0.08 20.10 7.02
C LEU A 125 -1.10 19.70 7.93
N LEU A 126 -1.59 18.47 7.73
CA LEU A 126 -2.72 17.88 8.46
C LEU A 126 -2.24 16.70 9.31
N GLU A 127 -2.83 16.51 10.49
CA GLU A 127 -2.62 15.29 11.30
C GLU A 127 -3.10 14.05 10.53
N LEU A 128 -2.31 12.98 10.50
CA LEU A 128 -2.72 11.74 9.86
C LEU A 128 -3.82 11.05 10.67
N LEU A 129 -4.86 10.58 9.99
CA LEU A 129 -5.93 9.80 10.60
C LEU A 129 -5.46 8.36 10.80
N SER A 130 -5.75 7.76 11.96
CA SER A 130 -5.62 6.31 12.19
C SER A 130 -6.97 5.60 12.36
N THR A 131 -8.05 6.37 12.42
CA THR A 131 -9.44 5.92 12.54
C THR A 131 -10.34 6.77 11.65
N CYS A 132 -11.49 6.22 11.28
CA CYS A 132 -12.53 6.96 10.58
C CYS A 132 -13.06 8.11 11.46
N PRO A 133 -13.05 9.36 10.99
CA PRO A 133 -13.57 10.50 11.75
C PRO A 133 -15.09 10.47 11.91
N GLY A 134 -15.82 9.75 11.05
CA GLY A 134 -17.27 9.63 11.14
C GLY A 134 -17.77 8.62 12.18
N CYS A 135 -17.07 7.48 12.35
CA CYS A 135 -17.56 6.38 13.20
C CYS A 135 -16.52 5.76 14.14
N GLY A 136 -15.28 6.28 14.15
CA GLY A 136 -14.19 5.82 15.03
C GLY A 136 -13.54 4.49 14.67
N THR A 137 -14.00 3.78 13.63
CA THR A 137 -13.45 2.48 13.22
C THR A 137 -12.00 2.62 12.74
N GLU A 138 -11.10 1.77 13.21
CA GLU A 138 -9.71 1.69 12.73
C GLU A 138 -9.65 1.31 11.24
N PHE A 139 -8.69 1.86 10.52
CA PHE A 139 -8.51 1.50 9.11
C PHE A 139 -7.92 0.10 8.96
N ARG A 140 -8.47 -0.70 8.03
CA ARG A 140 -7.82 -1.95 7.62
C ARG A 140 -6.46 -1.68 6.97
N LEU A 141 -5.71 -2.75 6.77
CA LEU A 141 -4.46 -2.72 5.99
C LEU A 141 -4.68 -2.09 4.61
N PRO A 142 -3.72 -1.32 4.08
CA PRO A 142 -3.87 -0.68 2.76
C PRO A 142 -4.19 -1.65 1.63
N ALA A 143 -3.71 -2.90 1.73
CA ALA A 143 -4.03 -3.96 0.78
C ALA A 143 -5.54 -4.26 0.66
N LYS A 144 -6.36 -3.85 1.64
CA LYS A 144 -7.82 -4.05 1.68
C LYS A 144 -8.61 -2.80 1.25
N TRP A 145 -7.96 -1.71 0.88
CA TRP A 145 -8.61 -0.48 0.45
C TRP A 145 -9.08 -0.56 -1.00
N GLU A 146 -10.11 -1.38 -1.25
CA GLU A 146 -10.67 -1.56 -2.60
C GLU A 146 -11.51 -0.35 -3.04
N LEU A 147 -12.35 0.16 -2.13
CA LEU A 147 -13.30 1.22 -2.43
C LEU A 147 -12.87 2.60 -1.89
N GLY A 148 -11.72 2.69 -1.22
CA GLY A 148 -11.22 3.96 -0.68
C GLY A 148 -12.18 4.62 0.31
N GLN A 149 -12.83 3.83 1.18
CA GLN A 149 -13.86 4.32 2.11
C GLN A 149 -13.86 3.53 3.43
N CYS A 150 -14.50 4.09 4.45
CA CYS A 150 -14.77 3.36 5.68
C CYS A 150 -15.74 2.20 5.42
N GLU A 151 -15.43 1.00 5.92
CA GLU A 151 -16.30 -0.16 5.73
C GLU A 151 -17.51 -0.22 6.67
N ARG A 152 -17.57 0.68 7.66
CA ARG A 152 -18.67 0.74 8.61
C ARG A 152 -19.68 1.83 8.25
N CYS A 153 -19.22 3.05 8.02
CA CYS A 153 -20.10 4.19 7.76
C CYS A 153 -20.01 4.72 6.33
N TRP A 154 -19.22 4.08 5.47
CA TRP A 154 -19.11 4.39 4.03
C TRP A 154 -18.58 5.78 3.69
N LEU A 155 -18.16 6.56 4.69
CA LEU A 155 -17.48 7.84 4.47
C LEU A 155 -16.22 7.60 3.64
N SER A 156 -16.08 8.30 2.51
CA SER A 156 -14.93 8.12 1.63
C SER A 156 -13.66 8.68 2.26
N PHE A 157 -12.51 8.10 1.94
CA PHE A 157 -11.21 8.60 2.39
C PHE A 157 -10.96 10.04 1.92
N VAL A 158 -11.50 10.43 0.77
CA VAL A 158 -11.41 11.81 0.26
C VAL A 158 -12.16 12.78 1.17
N GLU A 159 -13.41 12.46 1.52
CA GLU A 159 -14.23 13.29 2.42
C GLU A 159 -13.63 13.39 3.83
N MET A 160 -12.95 12.33 4.30
CA MET A 160 -12.24 12.37 5.59
C MET A 160 -11.20 13.48 5.68
N GLY A 161 -10.68 13.97 4.54
CA GLY A 161 -9.78 15.11 4.49
C GLY A 161 -10.39 16.40 5.05
N ASN A 162 -11.72 16.53 5.11
CA ASN A 162 -12.41 17.69 5.68
C ASN A 162 -12.50 17.64 7.22
N TYR A 163 -12.19 16.48 7.82
CA TYR A 163 -12.21 16.27 9.28
C TYR A 163 -10.81 16.28 9.89
N GLN A 164 -9.75 16.30 9.07
CA GLN A 164 -8.38 16.33 9.54
C GLN A 164 -8.03 17.68 10.16
N LYS A 165 -7.34 17.65 11.30
CA LYS A 165 -6.92 18.84 12.01
C LYS A 165 -5.64 19.42 11.40
N PRO A 166 -5.55 20.75 11.22
CA PRO A 166 -4.29 21.41 10.90
C PRO A 166 -3.25 21.16 11.99
N VAL A 167 -2.00 20.93 11.58
CA VAL A 167 -0.88 20.88 12.49
C VAL A 167 -0.60 22.29 13.00
N LYS A 168 -0.59 22.46 14.33
CA LYS A 168 -0.12 23.72 14.92
C LYS A 168 1.38 23.82 14.71
N ILE A 169 1.81 24.82 13.95
CA ILE A 169 3.22 25.21 13.85
C ILE A 169 3.45 26.16 15.03
N ASN A 170 4.14 25.67 16.06
CA ASN A 170 4.64 26.49 17.15
C ASN A 170 5.98 27.10 16.75
#